data_AF-A0A7K3Z3Z0-F1
#
_entry.id   AF-A0A7K3Z3Z0-F1
#
_cell.length_a   1.000
_cell.length_b   1.000
_cell.length_c   1.000
_cell.angle_alpha   90.00
_cell.angle_beta   90.00
_cell.angle_gamma   90.00
#
_symmetry.space_group_name_H-M   'P 1'
#
loop_
_entity.id
_entity.type
_entity.pdbx_description
1 polymer ?
#
loop_
_entity_poly.entity_id
_entity_poly.type
_entity_poly.pdbx_seq_one_letter_code
_entity_poly.pdbx_strand_id
1 'polypeptide(L)' 'MSHRALSIAAIVTMITALCFLILPYMFFPQFYIPKAEASMGYLLPTTTEGWAFLIIGLSLIGLAVFFRVKKNT' A
#
# COMPACT_ATOMS: atom_id res chain seq x y z
N MET A 1 -22.60 9.93 -6.06
CA MET A 1 -21.90 8.65 -6.33
C MET A 1 -22.67 7.55 -5.58
N SER A 2 -22.98 6.41 -6.20
CA SER A 2 -23.80 5.38 -5.53
C SER A 2 -23.02 4.65 -4.43
N HIS A 3 -23.70 4.12 -3.40
CA HIS A 3 -23.05 3.30 -2.35
C HIS A 3 -22.29 2.09 -2.92
N ARG A 4 -22.77 1.55 -4.05
CA ARG A 4 -22.10 0.47 -4.80
C ARG A 4 -20.79 0.97 -5.40
N ALA A 5 -20.80 2.13 -6.06
CA ALA A 5 -19.60 2.72 -6.64
C ALA A 5 -18.54 3.05 -5.58
N LEU A 6 -18.93 3.58 -4.41
CA LEU A 6 -18.00 3.82 -3.30
C LEU A 6 -17.40 2.53 -2.74
N SER A 7 -18.17 1.44 -2.69
CA SER A 7 -17.66 0.13 -2.23
C SER A 7 -16.64 -0.45 -3.20
N ILE A 8 -16.92 -0.37 -4.51
CA ILE A 8 -16.00 -0.84 -5.56
C ILE A 8 -14.72 0.00 -5.53
N ALA A 9 -14.85 1.33 -5.44
CA ALA A 9 -13.69 2.22 -5.33
C ALA A 9 -12.83 1.87 -4.12
N ALA A 10 -13.42 1.67 -2.93
CA ALA A 10 -12.68 1.29 -1.73
C ALA A 10 -11.91 -0.04 -1.90
N ILE A 11 -12.54 -1.06 -2.51
CA ILE A 11 -11.90 -2.36 -2.75
C ILE A 11 -10.75 -2.23 -3.74
N VAL A 12 -10.98 -1.58 -4.89
CA VAL A 12 -9.95 -1.40 -5.92
C VAL A 12 -8.78 -0.61 -5.37
N THR A 13 -9.04 0.52 -4.69
CA THR A 13 -7.99 1.33 -4.05
C THR A 13 -7.21 0.53 -3.01
N MET A 14 -7.87 -0.32 -2.21
CA MET A 14 -7.18 -1.20 -1.24
C MET A 14 -6.29 -2.24 -1.94
N ILE A 15 -6.76 -2.88 -3.01
CA ILE A 15 -5.96 -3.82 -3.79
C ILE A 15 -4.74 -3.11 -4.38
N THR A 16 -4.94 -1.94 -5.00
CA THR A 16 -3.84 -1.14 -5.54
C THR A 16 -2.84 -0.76 -4.44
N ALA A 17 -3.33 -0.33 -3.27
CA ALA A 17 -2.47 -0.01 -2.13
C ALA A 17 -1.59 -1.19 -1.72
N LEU A 18 -2.18 -2.39 -1.60
CA LEU A 18 -1.44 -3.61 -1.28
C LEU A 18 -0.40 -3.94 -2.36
N CYS A 19 -0.73 -3.76 -3.64
CA CYS A 19 0.25 -3.94 -4.72
C CYS A 19 1.45 -3.00 -4.57
N PHE A 20 1.23 -1.72 -4.25
CA PHE A 20 2.30 -0.75 -4.03
C PHE A 20 3.15 -1.05 -2.79
N LEU A 21 2.62 -1.77 -1.80
CA LEU A 21 3.37 -2.14 -0.60
C LEU A 21 4.09 -3.49 -0.73
N ILE A 22 3.46 -4.48 -1.35
CA ILE A 22 3.93 -5.88 -1.39
C ILE A 22 4.80 -6.15 -2.62
N LEU A 23 4.43 -5.66 -3.81
CA LEU A 23 5.18 -6.02 -5.02
C LEU A 23 6.61 -5.45 -5.00
N PRO A 24 6.85 -4.19 -4.60
CA PRO A 24 8.22 -3.67 -4.48
C PRO A 24 9.05 -4.49 -3.49
N TYR A 25 8.43 -4.94 -2.40
CA TYR A 25 9.06 -5.78 -1.39
C TYR A 25 9.47 -7.17 -1.94
N MET A 26 8.68 -7.75 -2.85
CA MET A 26 8.95 -9.06 -3.44
C MET A 26 9.92 -9.01 -4.64
N PHE A 27 9.75 -8.03 -5.53
CA PHE A 27 10.45 -7.99 -6.81
C PHE A 27 11.65 -7.05 -6.83
N PHE A 28 11.73 -6.10 -5.89
CA PHE A 28 12.79 -5.11 -5.82
C PHE A 28 13.42 -5.05 -4.42
N PRO A 29 13.98 -6.17 -3.91
CA PRO A 29 14.55 -6.26 -2.57
C PRO A 29 15.67 -5.24 -2.32
N GLN A 30 16.37 -4.79 -3.36
CA GLN A 30 17.39 -3.75 -3.28
C GLN A 30 16.87 -2.37 -2.81
N PHE A 31 15.55 -2.14 -2.86
CA PHE A 31 14.93 -0.91 -2.35
C PHE A 31 14.81 -0.88 -0.83
N TYR A 32 15.16 -1.97 -0.12
CA TYR A 32 14.91 -2.12 1.30
C TYR A 32 16.14 -2.62 2.07
N ILE A 33 16.23 -2.27 3.36
CA ILE A 33 17.24 -2.80 4.28
C ILE A 33 16.84 -4.22 4.69
N PRO A 34 17.61 -5.27 4.36
CA PRO A 34 17.33 -6.61 4.86
C PRO A 34 17.52 -6.64 6.38
N LYS A 35 16.63 -7.32 7.09
CA LYS A 35 16.87 -7.61 8.52
C LYS A 35 18.00 -8.63 8.65
N ALA A 36 18.57 -8.71 9.85
CA ALA A 36 19.64 -9.67 10.18
C ALA A 36 19.27 -11.12 9.82
N GLU A 37 17.99 -11.47 9.95
CA GLU A 37 17.43 -12.70 9.40
C GLU A 37 16.58 -12.41 8.16
N ALA A 38 16.94 -13.03 7.03
CA ALA A 38 16.22 -12.87 5.76
C ALA A 38 14.76 -13.36 5.83
N SER A 39 14.45 -14.31 6.72
CA SER A 39 13.10 -14.81 7.01
C SER A 39 12.21 -13.76 7.70
N MET A 40 12.81 -12.81 8.43
CA MET A 40 12.09 -11.74 9.12
C MET A 40 11.81 -10.53 8.23
N GLY A 41 12.27 -10.59 6.97
CA GLY A 41 11.96 -9.62 5.96
C GLY A 41 12.88 -8.41 5.95
N TYR A 42 12.31 -7.26 5.59
CA TYR A 42 13.03 -6.00 5.49
C TYR A 42 12.55 -4.98 6.53
N LEU A 43 13.44 -4.07 6.91
CA LEU A 43 13.22 -3.14 8.03
C LEU A 43 12.56 -1.84 7.55
N LEU A 44 13.12 -1.22 6.52
CA LEU A 44 12.65 0.05 5.95
C LEU A 44 13.26 0.30 4.57
N PRO A 45 12.68 1.19 3.74
CA PRO A 45 13.24 1.53 2.44
C PRO A 45 14.62 2.20 2.56
N THR A 46 15.54 1.86 1.65
CA THR A 46 16.85 2.50 1.49
C THR A 46 16.90 3.48 0.34
N THR A 47 16.05 3.28 -0.67
CA THR A 47 16.05 4.09 -1.89
C THR A 47 14.86 5.02 -1.95
N THR A 48 14.98 6.08 -2.76
CA THR A 48 13.91 7.03 -3.01
C THR A 48 12.67 6.33 -3.59
N GLU A 49 12.86 5.34 -4.46
CA GLU A 49 11.79 4.54 -5.05
C GLU A 49 11.04 3.75 -3.97
N GLY A 50 11.75 3.08 -3.07
CA GLY A 50 11.14 2.33 -1.98
C GLY A 50 10.32 3.23 -1.04
N TRP A 51 10.81 4.44 -0.76
CA TRP A 51 10.05 5.45 -0.02
C TRP A 51 8.82 5.92 -0.77
N ALA A 52 8.92 6.16 -2.08
CA ALA A 52 7.79 6.56 -2.91
C ALA A 52 6.68 5.48 -2.91
N PHE A 53 7.05 4.21 -3.10
CA PHE A 53 6.11 3.08 -3.03
C PHE A 53 5.40 3.00 -1.68
N LEU A 54 6.15 3.14 -0.58
CA LEU A 54 5.59 3.13 0.78
C LEU A 54 4.59 4.27 0.99
N ILE A 55 4.97 5.51 0.65
CA ILE A 55 4.12 6.71 0.84
C ILE A 55 2.85 6.60 -0.01
N ILE A 56 2.96 6.21 -1.28
CA ILE A 56 1.81 6.04 -2.17
C ILE A 56 0.89 4.94 -1.63
N GLY A 57 1.44 3.79 -1.24
CA GLY A 57 0.68 2.68 -0.68
C GLY A 57 -0.12 3.09 0.56
N LEU A 58 0.52 3.75 1.53
CA LEU A 58 -0.15 4.24 2.74
C LEU A 58 -1.21 5.29 2.44
N SER A 59 -0.94 6.21 1.50
CA SER A 59 -1.91 7.23 1.08
C SER A 59 -3.15 6.60 0.45
N LEU A 60 -2.98 5.55 -0.35
CA LEU A 60 -4.08 4.79 -0.94
C LEU A 60 -4.90 4.04 0.12
N ILE A 61 -4.27 3.49 1.17
CA ILE A 61 -5.01 2.91 2.31
C ILE A 61 -5.90 4.00 2.95
N GLY A 62 -5.34 5.18 3.21
CA GLY A 62 -6.11 6.31 3.75
C GLY A 62 -7.31 6.68 2.88
N LEU A 63 -7.11 6.73 1.56
CA LEU A 63 -8.17 6.99 0.60
C LEU A 63 -9.25 5.88 0.57
N ALA A 64 -8.85 4.62 0.65
CA ALA A 64 -9.77 3.49 0.72
C ALA A 64 -10.63 3.53 1.99
N VAL A 65 -10.03 3.89 3.14
CA VAL A 65 -10.74 4.11 4.41
C VAL A 65 -11.71 5.28 4.26
N PHE A 66 -11.29 6.40 3.66
CA PHE A 66 -12.15 7.55 3.41
C PHE A 66 -13.40 7.17 2.59
N PHE A 67 -13.24 6.42 1.49
CA PHE A 67 -14.38 5.95 0.69
C PHE A 67 -15.33 5.07 1.49
N ARG A 68 -14.79 4.23 2.39
CA ARG A 68 -15.60 3.37 3.25
C ARG A 68 -16.35 4.15 4.32
N VAL A 69 -15.74 5.15 4.94
CA VAL A 69 -16.40 6.05 5.89
C VAL A 69 -17.48 6.86 5.18
N LYS A 70 -17.17 7.44 4.02
CA LYS A 70 -18.12 8.26 3.24
C LYS A 70 -19.36 7.49 2.79
N LYS A 71 -19.24 6.18 2.58
CA LYS A 71 -20.38 5.31 2.28
C LYS A 71 -21.35 5.17 3.46
N ASN A 72 -20.84 5.24 4.69
CA ASN A 72 -21.59 4.98 5.92
C ASN A 72 -22.20 6.25 6.55
N THR A 73 -21.85 7.43 6.04
CA THR A 73 -22.42 8.74 6.39
C THR A 73 -23.44 9.17 5.35
#